data_AF-A0A6J5BLX7-F1
#
_entry.id   AF-A0A6J5BLX7-F1
#
_cell.length_a   1.000
_cell.length_b   1.000
_cell.length_c   1.000
_cell.angle_alpha   90.00
_cell.angle_beta   90.00
_cell.angle_gamma   90.00
#
_symmetry.space_group_name_H-M   'P 1'
#
loop_
_entity.id
_entity.type
_entity.pdbx_description
1 polymer ?
#
loop_
_entity_poly.entity_id
_entity_poly.type
_entity_poly.pdbx_seq_one_letter_code
_entity_poly.pdbx_strand_id
1 'polypeptide(L)'
;MNAEIIFTEDYSYSVTAIHATLGQLGDGRLTFGPGKGTTLQFRLSTLKLAERQTLEEVHAVTEDGRHFTLFDCQFEELFLSCQYIVSTETTDPFVLAEVEVLDISPWFFEYQRMQGKPGAKIEWVNTPHEISASLTLDDKNLTVKAYPHTSIDRTDDGHLIKDSVLFSIESTTALSISEVRRYTTDLLALLSILLGTPASISSVGVKSENGRSGGAFFPFYEPEADTGTRKKESHDYFLKKPIFEANWQTIAQNFFTSDLRDPLWLRLSGMKRYNDFWEYKVLGYVTLWEAYVSSQTQSLGKKAIAMPTKAVKRFHEKLDKNKLTLTNEQIQRVKDLADSVFQTRDYTLQEKTEIVISQTDPDIIRIINLSSDAFVRLRKIRDEIAHGDIITIPPDEHPLLSTRIEKLTLLLTYFAFIEFGLKKDDFLACLRSTWSRMVRGANLNEAHLDKVMATAEFITLTSGNLLALKPLATGQAFRCFHRNDQGEVAYSQEDTKTYFAKLQSNTLGNNPDYNEVFNNHEKKIRYVPNLYFEDGQHNLHFTAVILFE
;
A
#
# COMPACT_ATOMS: atom_id res chain seq x y z
N MET A 1 9.36 -34.40 -11.61
CA MET A 1 9.51 -33.08 -10.97
C MET A 1 8.53 -32.17 -11.66
N ASN A 2 7.57 -31.61 -10.93
CA ASN A 2 6.66 -30.63 -11.52
C ASN A 2 7.48 -29.37 -11.80
N ALA A 3 7.39 -28.87 -13.03
CA ALA A 3 8.15 -27.68 -13.41
C ALA A 3 7.57 -26.48 -12.69
N GLU A 4 8.34 -25.88 -11.79
CA GLU A 4 8.06 -24.57 -11.24
C GLU A 4 7.99 -23.55 -12.39
N ILE A 5 7.03 -22.63 -12.32
CA ILE A 5 6.93 -21.51 -13.26
C ILE A 5 7.23 -20.22 -12.51
N ILE A 6 8.25 -19.51 -12.97
CA ILE A 6 8.73 -18.24 -12.41
C ILE A 6 8.18 -17.09 -13.26
N PHE A 7 7.45 -16.16 -12.67
CA PHE A 7 6.73 -15.09 -13.38
C PHE A 7 7.66 -14.05 -14.04
N THR A 8 8.94 -14.07 -13.70
CA THR A 8 9.97 -13.18 -14.25
C THR A 8 10.77 -13.81 -15.39
N GLU A 9 10.47 -15.05 -15.76
CA GLU A 9 11.17 -15.78 -16.80
C GLU A 9 10.34 -15.93 -18.07
N ASP A 10 11.04 -15.97 -19.21
CA ASP A 10 10.45 -16.26 -20.51
C ASP A 10 10.49 -17.76 -20.80
N TYR A 11 9.35 -18.31 -21.18
CA TYR A 11 9.19 -19.72 -21.51
C TYR A 11 8.88 -19.93 -22.98
N SER A 12 9.48 -20.97 -23.55
CA SER A 12 9.27 -21.35 -24.93
C SER A 12 9.44 -22.86 -25.14
N TYR A 13 8.37 -23.54 -25.52
CA TYR A 13 8.33 -24.99 -25.63
C TYR A 13 7.76 -25.43 -26.98
N SER A 14 8.38 -26.43 -27.60
CA SER A 14 7.76 -27.19 -28.69
C SER A 14 6.77 -28.19 -28.09
N VAL A 15 5.51 -28.15 -28.52
CA VAL A 15 4.43 -28.96 -27.94
C VAL A 15 3.51 -29.55 -29.00
N THR A 16 2.90 -30.67 -28.68
CA THR A 16 1.73 -31.22 -29.37
C THR A 16 0.48 -30.90 -28.55
N ALA A 17 -0.50 -30.22 -29.16
CA ALA A 17 -1.75 -29.85 -28.50
C ALA A 17 -2.86 -30.87 -28.75
N ILE A 18 -3.61 -31.18 -27.69
CA ILE A 18 -4.64 -32.20 -27.62
C ILE A 18 -5.87 -31.62 -26.91
N HIS A 19 -7.05 -31.85 -27.48
CA HIS A 19 -8.33 -31.51 -26.87
C HIS A 19 -9.13 -32.78 -26.61
N ALA A 20 -9.83 -32.85 -25.48
CA ALA A 20 -10.57 -34.05 -25.05
C ALA A 20 -11.53 -34.61 -26.11
N THR A 21 -12.24 -33.72 -26.84
CA THR A 21 -13.24 -34.14 -27.85
C THR A 21 -12.75 -34.04 -29.30
N LEU A 22 -11.80 -33.14 -29.62
CA LEU A 22 -11.32 -32.92 -30.99
C LEU A 22 -10.07 -33.77 -31.30
N GLY A 23 -9.51 -34.41 -30.27
CA GLY A 23 -8.26 -35.15 -30.33
C GLY A 23 -7.07 -34.22 -30.52
N GLN A 24 -6.03 -34.73 -31.20
CA GLN A 24 -4.86 -33.92 -31.54
C GLN A 24 -5.25 -32.75 -32.45
N LEU A 25 -4.91 -31.53 -32.00
CA LEU A 25 -5.17 -30.25 -32.69
C LEU A 25 -4.03 -29.87 -33.64
N GLY A 26 -2.79 -30.22 -33.27
CA GLY A 26 -1.59 -29.96 -34.07
C GLY A 26 -0.35 -29.73 -33.23
N ASP A 27 0.80 -29.64 -33.89
CA ASP A 27 2.07 -29.30 -33.26
C ASP A 27 2.35 -27.80 -33.36
N GLY A 28 2.97 -27.24 -32.32
CA GLY A 28 3.21 -25.80 -32.24
C GLY A 28 4.30 -25.42 -31.25
N ARG A 29 4.42 -24.11 -31.04
CA ARG A 29 5.33 -23.50 -30.07
C ARG A 29 4.52 -22.73 -29.03
N LEU A 30 4.56 -23.18 -27.79
CA LEU A 30 3.97 -22.51 -26.63
C LEU A 30 4.95 -21.47 -26.10
N THR A 31 4.50 -20.22 -25.94
CA THR A 31 5.28 -19.11 -25.40
C THR A 31 4.49 -18.33 -24.37
N PHE A 32 5.13 -18.01 -23.25
CA PHE A 32 4.58 -17.19 -22.18
C PHE A 32 5.70 -16.59 -21.32
N GLY A 33 5.42 -15.52 -20.59
CA GLY A 33 6.43 -14.79 -19.81
C GLY A 33 5.99 -13.36 -19.49
N PRO A 34 6.82 -12.59 -18.75
CA PRO A 34 6.50 -11.22 -18.37
C PRO A 34 6.29 -10.33 -19.59
N GLY A 35 5.27 -9.47 -19.55
CA GLY A 35 4.94 -8.54 -20.65
C GLY A 35 4.44 -9.17 -21.94
N LYS A 36 4.29 -10.51 -21.98
CA LYS A 36 3.92 -11.25 -23.18
C LYS A 36 2.55 -11.91 -23.02
N GLY A 37 1.80 -11.94 -24.13
CA GLY A 37 0.63 -12.79 -24.22
C GLY A 37 1.02 -14.27 -24.10
N THR A 38 0.11 -15.07 -23.56
CA THR A 38 0.29 -16.52 -23.45
C THR A 38 -0.29 -17.16 -24.71
N THR A 39 0.58 -17.70 -25.57
CA THR A 39 0.19 -18.11 -26.92
C THR A 39 0.81 -19.45 -27.32
N LEU A 40 0.02 -20.25 -28.04
CA LEU A 40 0.48 -21.42 -28.77
C LEU A 40 0.38 -21.12 -30.27
N GLN A 41 1.53 -21.04 -30.93
CA GLN A 41 1.61 -20.85 -32.39
C GLN A 41 1.71 -22.20 -33.10
N PHE A 42 0.72 -22.55 -33.89
CA PHE A 42 0.69 -23.81 -34.63
C PHE A 42 1.53 -23.79 -35.91
N ARG A 43 1.98 -24.98 -36.33
CA ARG A 43 2.54 -25.21 -37.67
C ARG A 43 1.39 -25.36 -38.68
N LEU A 44 1.59 -24.88 -39.91
CA LEU A 44 0.58 -24.79 -40.98
C LEU A 44 -0.11 -26.12 -41.40
N SER A 45 0.38 -27.27 -40.95
CA SER A 45 -0.11 -28.57 -41.40
C SER A 45 -1.11 -29.15 -40.40
N THR A 46 -2.39 -29.23 -40.80
CA THR A 46 -3.48 -30.04 -40.18
C THR A 46 -4.24 -29.47 -38.97
N LEU A 47 -4.55 -28.17 -38.98
CA LEU A 47 -5.40 -27.56 -37.96
C LEU A 47 -6.86 -28.01 -38.08
N LYS A 48 -7.43 -28.49 -36.97
CA LYS A 48 -8.86 -28.87 -36.84
C LYS A 48 -9.74 -27.76 -36.24
N LEU A 49 -9.18 -26.58 -36.05
CA LEU A 49 -9.85 -25.46 -35.38
C LEU A 49 -10.50 -24.52 -36.39
N ALA A 50 -11.67 -24.00 -36.04
CA ALA A 50 -12.34 -22.94 -36.78
C ALA A 50 -11.92 -21.56 -36.27
N GLU A 51 -11.95 -20.56 -37.14
CA GLU A 51 -11.61 -19.18 -36.80
C GLU A 51 -12.46 -18.65 -35.64
N ARG A 52 -11.83 -17.99 -34.65
CA ARG A 52 -12.46 -17.48 -33.41
C ARG A 52 -13.11 -18.55 -32.53
N GLN A 53 -12.78 -19.82 -32.73
CA GLN A 53 -13.24 -20.88 -31.86
C GLN A 53 -12.64 -20.71 -30.46
N THR A 54 -13.50 -20.75 -29.45
CA THR A 54 -13.10 -20.77 -28.04
C THR A 54 -13.08 -22.20 -27.52
N LEU A 55 -12.07 -22.54 -26.73
CA LEU A 55 -11.92 -23.83 -26.06
C LEU A 55 -11.68 -23.55 -24.59
N GLU A 56 -12.45 -24.19 -23.71
CA GLU A 56 -12.26 -24.01 -22.26
C GLU A 56 -10.91 -24.55 -21.81
N GLU A 57 -10.46 -25.66 -22.41
CA GLU A 57 -9.26 -26.38 -22.01
C GLU A 57 -8.54 -27.01 -23.19
N VAL A 58 -7.21 -26.89 -23.24
CA VAL A 58 -6.34 -27.60 -24.19
C VAL A 58 -5.13 -28.15 -23.45
N HIS A 59 -4.79 -29.41 -23.67
CA HIS A 59 -3.56 -30.00 -23.14
C HIS A 59 -2.44 -29.87 -24.15
N ALA A 60 -1.24 -29.55 -23.68
CA ALA A 60 -0.03 -29.49 -24.49
C ALA A 60 1.05 -30.37 -23.88
N VAL A 61 1.67 -31.21 -24.69
CA VAL A 61 2.73 -32.14 -24.27
C VAL A 61 4.02 -31.84 -25.02
N THR A 62 5.12 -31.66 -24.30
CA THR A 62 6.45 -31.46 -24.90
C THR A 62 7.10 -32.78 -25.32
N GLU A 63 8.12 -32.71 -26.17
CA GLU A 63 8.91 -33.89 -26.57
C GLU A 63 9.60 -34.59 -25.39
N ASP A 64 9.96 -33.85 -24.33
CA ASP A 64 10.53 -34.39 -23.09
C ASP A 64 9.47 -34.87 -22.08
N GLY A 65 8.19 -34.89 -22.45
CA GLY A 65 7.09 -35.44 -21.66
C GLY A 65 6.58 -34.53 -20.54
N ARG A 66 6.80 -33.21 -20.63
CA ARG A 66 6.15 -32.23 -19.74
C ARG A 66 4.74 -31.96 -20.24
N HIS A 67 3.82 -31.85 -19.29
CA HIS A 67 2.41 -31.59 -19.56
C HIS A 67 2.06 -30.16 -19.15
N PHE A 68 1.29 -29.50 -20.00
CA PHE A 68 0.68 -28.21 -19.72
C PHE A 68 -0.82 -28.31 -19.97
N THR A 69 -1.61 -27.66 -19.14
CA THR A 69 -3.03 -27.43 -19.38
C THR A 69 -3.24 -25.93 -19.59
N LEU A 70 -3.83 -25.57 -20.73
CA LEU A 70 -4.12 -24.21 -21.16
C LEU A 70 -5.62 -23.97 -20.96
N PHE A 71 -5.99 -22.90 -20.26
CA PHE A 71 -7.39 -22.57 -19.97
C PHE A 71 -7.83 -21.29 -20.67
N ASP A 72 -9.13 -21.23 -20.96
CA ASP A 72 -9.81 -20.09 -21.61
C ASP A 72 -9.10 -19.69 -22.91
N CYS A 73 -9.04 -20.65 -23.83
CA CYS A 73 -8.31 -20.52 -25.08
C CYS A 73 -9.19 -19.92 -26.19
N GLN A 74 -8.60 -19.07 -27.02
CA GLN A 74 -9.23 -18.53 -28.22
C GLN A 74 -8.29 -18.65 -29.42
N PHE A 75 -8.79 -19.27 -30.48
CA PHE A 75 -8.06 -19.49 -31.72
C PHE A 75 -8.30 -18.36 -32.73
N GLU A 76 -7.23 -17.78 -33.26
CA GLU A 76 -7.25 -16.79 -34.34
C GLU A 76 -6.05 -17.03 -35.28
N GLU A 77 -6.34 -17.18 -36.57
CA GLU A 77 -5.40 -17.54 -37.64
C GLU A 77 -4.57 -18.83 -37.39
N LEU A 78 -3.42 -18.71 -36.71
CA LEU A 78 -2.51 -19.80 -36.37
C LEU A 78 -2.12 -19.76 -34.88
N PHE A 79 -2.77 -18.91 -34.10
CA PHE A 79 -2.48 -18.67 -32.71
C PHE A 79 -3.65 -19.12 -31.86
N LEU A 80 -3.35 -19.93 -30.85
CA LEU A 80 -4.24 -20.16 -29.74
C LEU A 80 -3.74 -19.30 -28.58
N SER A 81 -4.41 -18.18 -28.35
CA SER A 81 -4.22 -17.40 -27.13
C SER A 81 -4.91 -18.11 -25.97
N CYS A 82 -4.35 -18.02 -24.76
CA CYS A 82 -5.00 -18.53 -23.55
C CYS A 82 -4.78 -17.56 -22.38
N GLN A 83 -5.65 -17.61 -21.39
CA GLN A 83 -5.55 -16.72 -20.24
C GLN A 83 -4.72 -17.31 -19.09
N TYR A 84 -4.69 -18.65 -18.99
CA TYR A 84 -4.01 -19.35 -17.91
C TYR A 84 -3.28 -20.60 -18.41
N ILE A 85 -2.15 -20.90 -17.78
CA ILE A 85 -1.40 -22.15 -17.95
C ILE A 85 -1.22 -22.82 -16.60
N VAL A 86 -1.28 -24.15 -16.57
CA VAL A 86 -0.81 -24.98 -15.44
C VAL A 86 0.18 -26.02 -15.95
N SER A 87 1.36 -26.16 -15.33
CA SER A 87 2.43 -27.11 -15.71
C SER A 87 2.18 -28.56 -15.31
N THR A 88 0.92 -28.97 -15.32
CA THR A 88 0.51 -30.37 -15.14
C THR A 88 -0.75 -30.65 -15.93
N GLU A 89 -1.00 -31.92 -16.23
CA GLU A 89 -2.27 -32.36 -16.80
C GLU A 89 -3.34 -32.38 -15.71
N THR A 90 -4.30 -31.46 -15.82
CA THR A 90 -5.36 -31.31 -14.83
C THR A 90 -6.66 -30.90 -15.51
N THR A 91 -7.69 -31.70 -15.29
CA THR A 91 -9.10 -31.31 -15.48
C THR A 91 -9.73 -30.90 -14.14
N ASP A 92 -8.93 -30.94 -13.07
CA ASP A 92 -9.41 -31.00 -11.70
C ASP A 92 -9.62 -29.60 -11.10
N PRO A 93 -10.62 -29.45 -10.21
CA PRO A 93 -10.73 -28.28 -9.36
C PRO A 93 -9.54 -28.18 -8.38
N PHE A 94 -9.06 -26.96 -8.17
CA PHE A 94 -7.98 -26.68 -7.23
C PHE A 94 -8.51 -26.50 -5.80
N VAL A 95 -7.76 -26.88 -4.78
CA VAL A 95 -8.10 -26.61 -3.37
C VAL A 95 -7.06 -25.76 -2.66
N LEU A 96 -5.93 -25.54 -3.31
CA LEU A 96 -4.83 -24.76 -2.77
C LEU A 96 -4.16 -23.99 -3.90
N ALA A 97 -3.93 -22.71 -3.64
CA ALA A 97 -2.97 -21.89 -4.36
C ALA A 97 -1.88 -21.44 -3.39
N GLU A 98 -0.61 -21.67 -3.73
CA GLU A 98 0.56 -21.19 -3.01
C GLU A 98 1.20 -20.07 -3.83
N VAL A 99 1.32 -18.88 -3.27
CA VAL A 99 1.88 -17.71 -3.93
C VAL A 99 3.18 -17.34 -3.25
N GLU A 100 4.27 -17.41 -4.00
CA GLU A 100 5.54 -16.85 -3.58
C GLU A 100 5.61 -15.39 -4.00
N VAL A 101 5.87 -14.50 -3.06
CA VAL A 101 5.92 -13.06 -3.30
C VAL A 101 7.36 -12.61 -3.42
N LEU A 102 7.66 -11.92 -4.51
CA LEU A 102 9.00 -11.41 -4.81
C LEU A 102 9.37 -10.26 -3.86
N ASP A 103 10.63 -10.23 -3.44
CA ASP A 103 11.25 -9.12 -2.69
C ASP A 103 10.48 -8.67 -1.45
N ILE A 104 9.97 -9.60 -0.64
CA ILE A 104 9.42 -9.28 0.69
C ILE A 104 10.15 -9.99 1.84
N SER A 105 11.09 -10.90 1.52
CA SER A 105 11.87 -11.63 2.51
C SER A 105 12.59 -10.72 3.53
N PRO A 106 13.22 -9.58 3.14
CA PRO A 106 13.87 -8.70 4.12
C PRO A 106 12.94 -8.17 5.21
N TRP A 107 11.64 -8.03 4.91
CA TRP A 107 10.62 -7.62 5.87
C TRP A 107 10.13 -8.79 6.72
N PHE A 108 9.80 -9.92 6.09
CA PHE A 108 9.23 -11.07 6.81
C PHE A 108 10.27 -11.77 7.69
N PHE A 109 11.55 -11.72 7.33
CA PHE A 109 12.64 -12.36 8.07
C PHE A 109 13.51 -11.37 8.85
N GLU A 110 13.03 -10.15 9.12
CA GLU A 110 13.80 -9.02 9.71
C GLU A 110 14.71 -9.39 10.90
N TYR A 111 14.29 -10.33 11.76
CA TYR A 111 15.04 -10.74 12.96
C TYR A 111 15.65 -12.14 12.89
N GLN A 112 15.48 -12.83 11.76
CA GLN A 112 16.06 -14.15 11.54
C GLN A 112 17.57 -14.02 11.37
N ARG A 113 18.32 -14.93 12.00
CA ARG A 113 19.78 -14.99 11.85
C ARG A 113 20.27 -16.42 11.96
N MET A 114 21.44 -16.67 11.39
CA MET A 114 22.16 -17.93 11.60
C MET A 114 22.91 -17.86 12.93
N GLN A 115 22.80 -18.93 13.72
CA GLN A 115 23.60 -19.14 14.93
C GLN A 115 24.29 -20.50 14.87
N GLY A 116 25.55 -20.54 15.29
CA GLY A 116 26.32 -21.79 15.37
C GLY A 116 27.73 -21.64 14.86
N LYS A 117 28.39 -22.78 14.61
CA LYS A 117 29.78 -22.83 14.14
C LYS A 117 29.83 -23.52 12.77
N PRO A 118 30.36 -22.85 11.72
CA PRO A 118 30.60 -23.46 10.42
C PRO A 118 31.39 -24.77 10.55
N GLY A 119 30.95 -25.81 9.83
CA GLY A 119 31.54 -27.15 9.89
C GLY A 119 31.10 -28.03 11.07
N ALA A 120 30.30 -27.50 12.01
CA ALA A 120 29.69 -28.30 13.08
C ALA A 120 28.16 -28.30 12.96
N LYS A 121 27.51 -27.20 13.35
CA LYS A 121 26.06 -27.01 13.27
C LYS A 121 25.78 -25.52 13.08
N ILE A 122 24.95 -25.21 12.10
CA ILE A 122 24.38 -23.88 11.89
C ILE A 122 22.87 -24.06 11.94
N GLU A 123 22.19 -23.20 12.69
CA GLU A 123 20.74 -23.22 12.82
C GLU A 123 20.19 -21.81 12.57
N TRP A 124 19.01 -21.76 11.98
CA TRP A 124 18.21 -20.54 11.96
C TRP A 124 17.60 -20.32 13.34
N VAL A 125 17.80 -19.12 13.88
CA VAL A 125 17.12 -18.67 15.09
C VAL A 125 16.22 -17.48 14.75
N ASN A 126 15.12 -17.34 15.51
CA ASN A 126 14.06 -16.37 15.26
C ASN A 126 13.40 -16.50 13.88
N THR A 127 13.31 -17.73 13.35
CA THR A 127 12.51 -17.99 12.14
C THR A 127 11.06 -17.60 12.40
N PRO A 128 10.41 -16.87 11.47
CA PRO A 128 9.00 -16.53 11.59
C PRO A 128 8.12 -17.77 11.76
N HIS A 129 7.01 -17.63 12.47
CA HIS A 129 6.01 -18.69 12.58
C HIS A 129 4.96 -18.54 11.48
N GLU A 130 4.28 -19.64 11.16
CA GLU A 130 3.09 -19.58 10.32
C GLU A 130 2.01 -18.75 11.00
N ILE A 131 1.39 -17.87 10.23
CA ILE A 131 0.16 -17.17 10.61
C ILE A 131 -0.96 -17.59 9.66
N SER A 132 -2.19 -17.65 10.16
CA SER A 132 -3.35 -18.06 9.38
C SER A 132 -4.56 -17.19 9.67
N ALA A 133 -5.41 -17.06 8.67
CA ALA A 133 -6.69 -16.38 8.76
C ALA A 133 -7.77 -17.23 8.08
N SER A 134 -8.89 -17.46 8.76
CA SER A 134 -10.05 -18.13 8.18
C SER A 134 -11.12 -17.10 7.82
N LEU A 135 -11.65 -17.18 6.61
CA LEU A 135 -12.67 -16.26 6.12
C LEU A 135 -13.66 -16.96 5.20
N THR A 136 -14.86 -16.40 5.08
CA THR A 136 -15.88 -16.86 4.12
C THR A 136 -15.95 -15.85 2.99
N LEU A 137 -15.76 -16.30 1.76
CA LEU A 137 -15.79 -15.48 0.55
C LEU A 137 -16.54 -16.22 -0.54
N ASP A 138 -17.53 -15.58 -1.16
CA ASP A 138 -18.38 -16.17 -2.20
C ASP A 138 -18.97 -17.54 -1.78
N ASP A 139 -19.48 -17.62 -0.55
CA ASP A 139 -20.00 -18.84 0.09
C ASP A 139 -18.97 -19.98 0.28
N LYS A 140 -17.68 -19.71 0.04
CA LYS A 140 -16.57 -20.65 0.25
C LYS A 140 -15.84 -20.34 1.54
N ASN A 141 -15.47 -21.38 2.28
CA ASN A 141 -14.60 -21.24 3.45
C ASN A 141 -13.14 -21.33 3.00
N LEU A 142 -12.43 -20.22 3.16
CA LEU A 142 -11.04 -20.07 2.78
C LEU A 142 -10.17 -19.96 4.04
N THR A 143 -8.95 -20.49 3.95
CA THR A 143 -7.89 -20.23 4.91
C THR A 143 -6.70 -19.61 4.18
N VAL A 144 -6.33 -18.39 4.56
CA VAL A 144 -5.19 -17.68 4.01
C VAL A 144 -4.04 -17.71 5.01
N LYS A 145 -2.93 -18.31 4.65
CA LYS A 145 -1.75 -18.44 5.52
C LYS A 145 -0.56 -17.69 4.95
N ALA A 146 0.38 -17.33 5.82
CA ALA A 146 1.71 -16.89 5.45
C ALA A 146 2.72 -17.69 6.28
N TYR A 147 3.72 -18.30 5.63
CA TYR A 147 4.71 -19.13 6.29
C TYR A 147 6.08 -19.03 5.60
N PRO A 148 7.17 -19.23 6.36
CA PRO A 148 8.50 -19.26 5.79
C PRO A 148 8.70 -20.52 4.94
N HIS A 149 9.39 -20.37 3.82
CA HIS A 149 9.85 -21.45 2.97
C HIS A 149 11.35 -21.33 2.75
N THR A 150 12.06 -22.46 2.81
CA THR A 150 13.49 -22.53 2.54
C THR A 150 13.73 -23.57 1.45
N SER A 151 14.32 -23.15 0.34
CA SER A 151 14.85 -24.06 -0.68
C SER A 151 16.36 -24.15 -0.60
N ILE A 152 16.90 -25.32 -0.92
CA ILE A 152 18.35 -25.60 -0.89
C ILE A 152 18.73 -26.21 -2.22
N ASP A 153 19.39 -25.40 -3.05
CA ASP A 153 19.92 -25.81 -4.34
C ASP A 153 21.39 -26.22 -4.19
N ARG A 154 21.79 -27.31 -4.83
CA ARG A 154 23.20 -27.69 -4.91
C ARG A 154 23.85 -26.92 -6.05
N THR A 155 24.94 -26.23 -5.76
CA THR A 155 25.75 -25.48 -6.73
C THR A 155 27.16 -26.05 -6.81
N ASP A 156 27.93 -25.65 -7.82
CA ASP A 156 29.33 -26.07 -7.95
C ASP A 156 30.18 -25.66 -6.72
N ASP A 157 29.82 -24.54 -6.10
CA ASP A 157 30.50 -23.96 -4.93
C ASP A 157 29.87 -24.38 -3.58
N GLY A 158 28.88 -25.29 -3.57
CA GLY A 158 28.28 -25.81 -2.35
C GLY A 158 26.75 -25.88 -2.39
N HIS A 159 26.10 -25.18 -1.46
CA HIS A 159 24.64 -25.12 -1.36
C HIS A 159 24.20 -23.66 -1.36
N LEU A 160 23.27 -23.32 -2.25
CA LEU A 160 22.55 -22.06 -2.24
C LEU A 160 21.27 -22.24 -1.44
N ILE A 161 21.18 -21.55 -0.31
CA ILE A 161 19.98 -21.52 0.53
C ILE A 161 19.19 -20.27 0.15
N LYS A 162 17.90 -20.44 -0.19
CA LYS A 162 16.99 -19.34 -0.49
C LYS A 162 15.84 -19.37 0.51
N ASP A 163 15.65 -18.28 1.23
CA ASP A 163 14.51 -18.09 2.12
C ASP A 163 13.49 -17.17 1.47
N SER A 164 12.26 -17.66 1.38
CA SER A 164 11.13 -16.96 0.81
C SER A 164 9.89 -17.09 1.68
N VAL A 165 8.88 -16.30 1.35
CA VAL A 165 7.60 -16.29 2.05
C VAL A 165 6.55 -16.82 1.10
N LEU A 166 5.87 -17.88 1.53
CA LEU A 166 4.73 -18.42 0.80
C LEU A 166 3.44 -17.95 1.48
N PHE A 167 2.49 -17.58 0.63
CA PHE A 167 1.12 -17.34 1.03
C PHE A 167 0.24 -18.42 0.44
N SER A 168 -0.44 -19.19 1.27
CA SER A 168 -1.38 -20.21 0.80
C SER A 168 -2.81 -19.71 0.90
N ILE A 169 -3.61 -19.93 -0.13
CA ILE A 169 -5.07 -19.78 -0.12
C ILE A 169 -5.65 -21.19 -0.26
N GLU A 170 -6.07 -21.75 0.87
CA GLU A 170 -6.71 -23.05 0.97
C GLU A 170 -8.22 -22.90 0.96
N SER A 171 -8.91 -23.79 0.27
CA SER A 171 -10.37 -23.80 0.20
C SER A 171 -10.91 -25.18 0.50
N THR A 172 -12.00 -25.26 1.27
CA THR A 172 -12.73 -26.52 1.48
C THR A 172 -13.53 -26.94 0.25
N THR A 173 -13.68 -26.06 -0.72
CA THR A 173 -14.42 -26.27 -1.97
C THR A 173 -13.53 -25.97 -3.16
N ALA A 174 -13.72 -26.72 -4.25
CA ALA A 174 -13.16 -26.46 -5.56
C ALA A 174 -12.99 -24.95 -5.92
N LEU A 175 -11.79 -24.60 -6.36
CA LEU A 175 -11.40 -23.32 -6.93
C LEU A 175 -11.14 -23.50 -8.43
N SER A 176 -11.67 -22.59 -9.25
CA SER A 176 -11.27 -22.47 -10.65
C SER A 176 -9.91 -21.77 -10.77
N ILE A 177 -9.24 -21.91 -11.91
CA ILE A 177 -7.99 -21.17 -12.16
C ILE A 177 -8.19 -19.65 -12.18
N SER A 178 -9.38 -19.19 -12.61
CA SER A 178 -9.74 -17.77 -12.59
C SER A 178 -9.94 -17.25 -11.16
N GLU A 179 -10.48 -18.06 -10.25
CA GLU A 179 -10.56 -17.74 -8.82
C GLU A 179 -9.19 -17.69 -8.18
N VAL A 180 -8.30 -18.65 -8.49
CA VAL A 180 -6.90 -18.61 -8.06
C VAL A 180 -6.24 -17.30 -8.49
N ARG A 181 -6.35 -16.94 -9.77
CA ARG A 181 -5.79 -15.67 -10.28
C ARG A 181 -6.39 -14.44 -9.59
N ARG A 182 -7.70 -14.43 -9.34
CA ARG A 182 -8.37 -13.33 -8.60
C ARG A 182 -7.86 -13.22 -7.16
N TYR A 183 -7.83 -14.32 -6.42
CA TYR A 183 -7.39 -14.30 -5.01
C TYR A 183 -5.90 -13.98 -4.87
N THR A 184 -5.06 -14.44 -5.79
CA THR A 184 -3.65 -14.01 -5.88
C THR A 184 -3.54 -12.51 -6.11
N THR A 185 -4.36 -11.96 -7.01
CA THR A 185 -4.36 -10.50 -7.30
C THR A 185 -4.82 -9.70 -6.09
N ASP A 186 -5.89 -10.14 -5.42
CA ASP A 186 -6.42 -9.55 -4.20
C ASP A 186 -5.36 -9.57 -3.07
N LEU A 187 -4.71 -10.72 -2.86
CA LEU A 187 -3.62 -10.87 -1.89
C LEU A 187 -2.47 -9.89 -2.17
N LEU A 188 -2.01 -9.82 -3.42
CA LEU A 188 -0.94 -8.89 -3.78
C LEU A 188 -1.36 -7.43 -3.65
N ALA A 189 -2.64 -7.12 -3.88
CA ALA A 189 -3.16 -5.78 -3.66
C ALA A 189 -3.16 -5.40 -2.18
N LEU A 190 -3.62 -6.30 -1.32
CA LEU A 190 -3.53 -6.15 0.13
C LEU A 190 -2.08 -5.92 0.57
N LEU A 191 -1.16 -6.81 0.17
CA LEU A 191 0.25 -6.70 0.52
C LEU A 191 0.86 -5.39 0.02
N SER A 192 0.54 -4.96 -1.21
CA SER A 192 1.06 -3.72 -1.77
C SER A 192 0.62 -2.49 -0.96
N ILE A 193 -0.61 -2.50 -0.43
CA ILE A 193 -1.12 -1.45 0.44
C ILE A 193 -0.42 -1.45 1.79
N LEU A 194 -0.38 -2.61 2.45
CA LEU A 194 0.23 -2.77 3.78
C LEU A 194 1.73 -2.44 3.77
N LEU A 195 2.47 -2.98 2.81
CA LEU A 195 3.91 -2.80 2.68
C LEU A 195 4.26 -1.40 2.16
N GLY A 196 3.31 -0.67 1.57
CA GLY A 196 3.53 0.65 0.99
C GLY A 196 4.42 0.65 -0.26
N THR A 197 4.64 -0.52 -0.86
CA THR A 197 5.43 -0.77 -2.08
C THR A 197 4.76 -1.88 -2.88
N PRO A 198 4.85 -1.92 -4.22
CA PRO A 198 4.23 -2.98 -4.99
C PRO A 198 4.75 -4.38 -4.67
N ALA A 199 3.84 -5.33 -4.42
CA ALA A 199 4.15 -6.74 -4.18
C ALA A 199 3.95 -7.56 -5.47
N SER A 200 4.99 -8.23 -5.97
CA SER A 200 4.94 -8.95 -7.25
C SER A 200 4.97 -10.46 -7.07
N ILE A 201 4.44 -11.20 -8.04
CA ILE A 201 4.48 -12.67 -8.04
C ILE A 201 5.91 -13.12 -8.38
N SER A 202 6.45 -14.05 -7.60
CA SER A 202 7.62 -14.84 -7.99
C SER A 202 7.17 -16.14 -8.66
N SER A 203 6.35 -16.93 -7.97
CA SER A 203 5.77 -18.18 -8.47
C SER A 203 4.36 -18.38 -7.93
N VAL A 204 3.55 -19.18 -8.63
CA VAL A 204 2.25 -19.65 -8.12
C VAL A 204 2.20 -21.16 -8.28
N GLY A 205 2.11 -21.89 -7.17
CA GLY A 205 1.79 -23.31 -7.14
C GLY A 205 0.28 -23.51 -7.00
N VAL A 206 -0.26 -24.52 -7.66
CA VAL A 206 -1.64 -24.98 -7.46
C VAL A 206 -1.66 -26.47 -7.15
N LYS A 207 -2.64 -26.89 -6.35
CA LYS A 207 -2.86 -28.29 -6.01
C LYS A 207 -4.34 -28.65 -6.08
N SER A 208 -4.64 -29.77 -6.74
CA SER A 208 -5.99 -30.31 -6.86
C SER A 208 -6.37 -31.19 -5.67
N GLU A 209 -7.68 -31.49 -5.55
CA GLU A 209 -8.22 -32.41 -4.53
C GLU A 209 -7.55 -33.78 -4.55
N ASN A 210 -7.20 -34.26 -5.74
CA ASN A 210 -6.53 -35.55 -5.96
C ASN A 210 -5.03 -35.52 -5.63
N GLY A 211 -4.51 -34.40 -5.14
CA GLY A 211 -3.12 -34.22 -4.76
C GLY A 211 -2.16 -33.95 -5.92
N ARG A 212 -2.66 -33.81 -7.16
CA ARG A 212 -1.83 -33.34 -8.28
C ARG A 212 -1.45 -31.89 -8.05
N SER A 213 -0.19 -31.54 -8.26
CA SER A 213 0.29 -30.17 -8.18
C SER A 213 0.95 -29.73 -9.48
N GLY A 214 1.04 -28.42 -9.68
CA GLY A 214 1.73 -27.81 -10.81
C GLY A 214 1.96 -26.32 -10.54
N GLY A 215 2.85 -25.71 -11.31
CA GLY A 215 2.98 -24.25 -11.38
C GLY A 215 1.86 -23.68 -12.25
N ALA A 216 1.28 -22.56 -11.84
CA ALA A 216 0.30 -21.81 -12.61
C ALA A 216 0.93 -20.52 -13.15
N PHE A 217 0.51 -20.11 -14.34
CA PHE A 217 0.87 -18.84 -14.94
C PHE A 217 -0.36 -18.14 -15.49
N PHE A 218 -0.36 -16.82 -15.36
CA PHE A 218 -1.33 -15.94 -16.00
C PHE A 218 -0.68 -14.56 -16.20
N PRO A 219 -1.07 -13.81 -17.24
CA PRO A 219 -0.56 -12.46 -17.44
C PRO A 219 -0.78 -11.61 -16.20
N PHE A 220 0.33 -11.08 -15.67
CA PHE A 220 0.35 -10.21 -14.51
C PHE A 220 1.27 -9.02 -14.78
N TYR A 221 1.24 -8.02 -13.90
CA TYR A 221 2.12 -6.86 -14.00
C TYR A 221 3.58 -7.30 -14.01
N GLU A 222 4.38 -6.70 -14.88
CA GLU A 222 5.83 -6.84 -14.80
C GLU A 222 6.29 -6.39 -13.41
N PRO A 223 7.20 -7.13 -12.76
CA PRO A 223 7.87 -6.65 -11.57
C PRO A 223 8.54 -5.31 -11.85
N GLU A 224 8.56 -4.42 -10.86
CA GLU A 224 9.40 -3.23 -10.97
C GLU A 224 10.85 -3.68 -11.16
N ALA A 225 11.50 -3.25 -12.24
CA ALA A 225 12.92 -3.48 -12.42
C ALA A 225 13.67 -2.90 -11.21
N ASP A 226 14.52 -3.70 -10.57
CA ASP A 226 15.39 -3.21 -9.51
C ASP A 226 16.40 -2.23 -10.11
N THR A 227 16.00 -0.97 -10.18
CA THR A 227 16.86 0.16 -10.59
C THR A 227 17.80 0.59 -9.46
N GLY A 228 17.70 -0.03 -8.28
CA GLY A 228 18.48 0.30 -7.11
C GLY A 228 19.86 -0.36 -7.14
N THR A 229 20.89 0.41 -6.78
CA THR A 229 22.20 -0.16 -6.41
C THR A 229 22.19 -0.75 -4.99
N ARG A 230 21.12 -0.53 -4.22
CA ARG A 230 20.98 -0.91 -2.81
C ARG A 230 19.84 -1.92 -2.65
N LYS A 231 20.14 -3.05 -2.01
CA LYS A 231 19.13 -4.05 -1.59
C LYS A 231 18.14 -3.47 -0.59
N LYS A 232 16.85 -3.79 -0.75
CA LYS A 232 15.80 -3.42 0.22
C LYS A 232 16.07 -4.05 1.59
N GLU A 233 15.85 -3.28 2.64
CA GLU A 233 15.91 -3.68 4.04
C GLU A 233 14.52 -3.61 4.69
N SER A 234 14.35 -4.20 5.88
CA SER A 234 13.05 -4.23 6.59
C SER A 234 12.42 -2.86 6.81
N HIS A 235 13.25 -1.82 6.99
CA HIS A 235 12.80 -0.45 7.18
C HIS A 235 12.16 0.16 5.92
N ASP A 236 12.45 -0.35 4.72
CA ASP A 236 11.87 0.18 3.48
C ASP A 236 10.38 -0.13 3.34
N TYR A 237 9.87 -1.09 4.12
CA TYR A 237 8.47 -1.48 4.16
C TYR A 237 7.70 -0.69 5.23
N PHE A 238 6.46 -0.38 4.91
CA PHE A 238 5.60 0.47 5.74
C PHE A 238 5.08 -0.27 6.97
N LEU A 239 4.18 -1.25 6.80
CA LEU A 239 3.65 -2.07 7.89
C LEU A 239 4.77 -2.85 8.58
N LYS A 240 4.76 -2.89 9.92
CA LYS A 240 5.74 -3.66 10.69
C LYS A 240 5.28 -5.10 10.92
N LYS A 241 6.21 -6.05 10.82
CA LYS A 241 5.93 -7.48 10.95
C LYS A 241 5.17 -7.85 12.24
N PRO A 242 5.52 -7.34 13.45
CA PRO A 242 4.76 -7.66 14.65
C PRO A 242 3.29 -7.22 14.58
N ILE A 243 3.01 -6.08 13.95
CA ILE A 243 1.64 -5.57 13.75
C ILE A 243 0.91 -6.47 12.74
N PHE A 244 1.58 -6.84 11.66
CA PHE A 244 1.04 -7.75 10.64
C PHE A 244 0.64 -9.10 11.24
N GLU A 245 1.54 -9.76 11.98
CA GLU A 245 1.28 -11.07 12.59
C GLU A 245 0.17 -11.02 13.64
N ALA A 246 0.15 -9.97 14.47
CA ALA A 246 -0.86 -9.83 15.52
C ALA A 246 -2.28 -9.59 14.98
N ASN A 247 -2.42 -9.04 13.77
CA ASN A 247 -3.69 -8.62 13.20
C ASN A 247 -4.10 -9.39 11.93
N TRP A 248 -3.36 -10.43 11.52
CA TRP A 248 -3.54 -11.08 10.22
C TRP A 248 -4.97 -11.57 9.96
N GLN A 249 -5.60 -12.22 10.95
CA GLN A 249 -7.01 -12.65 10.86
C GLN A 249 -7.95 -11.48 10.51
N THR A 250 -7.86 -10.38 11.25
CA THR A 250 -8.71 -9.19 11.06
C THR A 250 -8.43 -8.52 9.72
N ILE A 251 -7.15 -8.36 9.37
CA ILE A 251 -6.73 -7.76 8.10
C ILE A 251 -7.30 -8.54 6.91
N ALA A 252 -7.08 -9.86 6.89
CA ALA A 252 -7.53 -10.70 5.79
C ALA A 252 -9.07 -10.69 5.69
N GLN A 253 -9.76 -10.91 6.81
CA GLN A 253 -11.22 -10.92 6.82
C GLN A 253 -11.79 -9.60 6.30
N ASN A 254 -11.36 -8.47 6.86
CA ASN A 254 -11.91 -7.17 6.50
C ASN A 254 -11.59 -6.78 5.05
N PHE A 255 -10.38 -7.07 4.55
CA PHE A 255 -10.02 -6.76 3.16
C PHE A 255 -10.84 -7.57 2.16
N PHE A 256 -10.89 -8.90 2.33
CA PHE A 256 -11.55 -9.78 1.35
C PHE A 256 -13.07 -9.61 1.32
N THR A 257 -13.69 -9.18 2.43
CA THR A 257 -15.14 -8.92 2.48
C THR A 257 -15.52 -7.45 2.23
N SER A 258 -14.56 -6.56 1.99
CA SER A 258 -14.85 -5.13 1.82
C SER A 258 -15.46 -4.84 0.45
N ASP A 259 -16.59 -4.13 0.42
CA ASP A 259 -17.17 -3.59 -0.83
C ASP A 259 -16.24 -2.54 -1.49
N LEU A 260 -15.30 -1.97 -0.72
CA LEU A 260 -14.29 -1.05 -1.24
C LEU A 260 -13.10 -1.79 -1.87
N ARG A 261 -12.98 -3.11 -1.70
CA ARG A 261 -11.89 -3.92 -2.28
C ARG A 261 -11.76 -3.65 -3.77
N ASP A 262 -12.84 -3.87 -4.52
CA ASP A 262 -12.94 -3.58 -5.95
C ASP A 262 -14.05 -2.54 -6.16
N PRO A 263 -13.75 -1.33 -6.67
CA PRO A 263 -12.51 -0.97 -7.36
C PRO A 263 -11.48 -0.20 -6.54
N LEU A 264 -11.78 0.26 -5.33
CA LEU A 264 -10.98 1.29 -4.66
C LEU A 264 -9.59 0.77 -4.26
N TRP A 265 -9.52 -0.32 -3.49
CA TRP A 265 -8.25 -0.82 -2.96
C TRP A 265 -7.40 -1.52 -4.03
N LEU A 266 -8.01 -2.25 -4.95
CA LEU A 266 -7.30 -2.80 -6.11
C LEU A 266 -6.63 -1.71 -6.94
N ARG A 267 -7.31 -0.60 -7.21
CA ARG A 267 -6.73 0.54 -7.93
C ARG A 267 -5.70 1.30 -7.10
N LEU A 268 -5.89 1.45 -5.79
CA LEU A 268 -4.88 2.05 -4.90
C LEU A 268 -3.56 1.27 -4.95
N SER A 269 -3.63 -0.07 -4.89
CA SER A 269 -2.47 -0.94 -5.11
C SER A 269 -1.84 -0.72 -6.49
N GLY A 270 -2.65 -0.70 -7.55
CA GLY A 270 -2.17 -0.45 -8.92
C GLY A 270 -1.46 0.91 -9.05
N MET A 271 -1.97 1.97 -8.41
CA MET A 271 -1.35 3.31 -8.44
C MET A 271 0.02 3.36 -7.77
N LYS A 272 0.35 2.43 -6.86
CA LYS A 272 1.69 2.35 -6.26
C LYS A 272 2.76 1.85 -7.25
N ARG A 273 2.37 1.10 -8.28
CA ARG A 273 3.26 0.64 -9.37
C ARG A 273 3.49 1.71 -10.43
N TYR A 274 2.56 2.66 -10.54
CA TYR A 274 2.60 3.64 -11.59
C TYR A 274 3.75 4.63 -11.35
N ASN A 275 4.74 4.66 -12.24
CA ASN A 275 5.94 5.51 -12.09
C ASN A 275 6.26 6.39 -13.30
N ASP A 276 5.28 6.61 -14.18
CA ASP A 276 5.43 7.41 -15.39
C ASP A 276 4.90 8.85 -15.14
N PHE A 277 4.26 9.50 -16.11
CA PHE A 277 3.78 10.90 -16.05
C PHE A 277 3.02 11.29 -14.76
N TRP A 278 3.41 12.43 -14.18
CA TRP A 278 2.82 12.92 -12.91
C TRP A 278 1.32 13.24 -13.04
N GLU A 279 0.85 13.60 -14.23
CA GLU A 279 -0.54 13.91 -14.56
C GLU A 279 -1.43 12.72 -14.19
N TYR A 280 -1.05 11.51 -14.61
CA TYR A 280 -1.80 10.31 -14.32
C TYR A 280 -1.74 9.92 -12.85
N LYS A 281 -0.66 10.27 -12.13
CA LYS A 281 -0.63 10.15 -10.65
C LYS A 281 -1.68 11.04 -10.01
N VAL A 282 -1.74 12.32 -10.38
CA VAL A 282 -2.75 13.25 -9.85
C VAL A 282 -4.15 12.75 -10.18
N LEU A 283 -4.41 12.40 -11.44
CA LEU A 283 -5.70 11.89 -11.90
C LEU A 283 -6.11 10.64 -11.09
N GLY A 284 -5.22 9.66 -10.97
CA GLY A 284 -5.47 8.41 -10.26
C GLY A 284 -5.76 8.62 -8.77
N TYR A 285 -4.85 9.26 -8.03
CA TYR A 285 -5.01 9.43 -6.58
C TYR A 285 -6.17 10.35 -6.21
N VAL A 286 -6.42 11.42 -6.96
CA VAL A 286 -7.58 12.29 -6.74
C VAL A 286 -8.88 11.54 -7.05
N THR A 287 -8.94 10.74 -8.12
CA THR A 287 -10.14 9.94 -8.42
C THR A 287 -10.42 8.91 -7.32
N LEU A 288 -9.38 8.27 -6.77
CA LEU A 288 -9.53 7.37 -5.62
C LEU A 288 -10.03 8.11 -4.38
N TRP A 289 -9.48 9.28 -4.09
CA TRP A 289 -9.96 10.12 -2.99
C TRP A 289 -11.45 10.45 -3.11
N GLU A 290 -11.89 10.87 -4.30
CA GLU A 290 -13.29 11.22 -4.54
C GLU A 290 -14.24 10.02 -4.45
N ALA A 291 -13.80 8.86 -4.94
CA ALA A 291 -14.54 7.61 -4.82
C ALA A 291 -14.67 7.19 -3.34
N TYR A 292 -13.58 7.28 -2.57
CA TYR A 292 -13.60 6.99 -1.14
C TYR A 292 -14.55 7.92 -0.39
N VAL A 293 -14.40 9.23 -0.56
CA VAL A 293 -15.25 10.25 0.07
C VAL A 293 -16.72 10.05 -0.30
N SER A 294 -17.01 9.71 -1.56
CA SER A 294 -18.37 9.45 -2.00
C SER A 294 -18.98 8.20 -1.37
N SER A 295 -18.19 7.14 -1.19
CA SER A 295 -18.62 5.92 -0.50
C SER A 295 -18.92 6.19 0.98
N GLN A 296 -18.00 6.85 1.69
CA GLN A 296 -18.16 7.19 3.12
C GLN A 296 -19.34 8.12 3.40
N THR A 297 -19.80 8.86 2.38
CA THR A 297 -20.93 9.78 2.47
C THR A 297 -22.17 9.31 1.73
N GLN A 298 -22.20 8.06 1.25
CA GLN A 298 -23.33 7.53 0.48
C GLN A 298 -24.62 7.44 1.32
N SER A 299 -24.48 7.18 2.62
CA SER A 299 -25.60 7.14 3.57
C SER A 299 -26.12 8.51 3.97
N LEU A 300 -25.43 9.60 3.61
CA LEU A 300 -25.94 10.94 3.83
C LEU A 300 -27.15 11.15 2.92
N GLY A 301 -28.29 11.44 3.52
CA GLY A 301 -29.46 11.91 2.79
C GLY A 301 -29.20 13.26 2.10
N LYS A 302 -30.26 13.89 1.60
CA LYS A 302 -30.11 15.21 0.98
C LYS A 302 -29.89 16.29 2.04
N LYS A 303 -29.04 17.26 1.73
CA LYS A 303 -28.80 18.46 2.53
C LYS A 303 -29.97 19.43 2.37
N ALA A 304 -30.52 19.90 3.50
CA ALA A 304 -31.51 20.97 3.49
C ALA A 304 -30.88 22.32 3.08
N ILE A 305 -31.61 23.09 2.29
CA ILE A 305 -31.22 24.43 1.83
C ILE A 305 -31.99 25.44 2.65
N ALA A 306 -31.27 26.31 3.39
CA ALA A 306 -31.87 27.27 4.32
C ALA A 306 -32.77 28.34 3.65
N MET A 307 -32.67 28.51 2.33
CA MET A 307 -33.41 29.53 1.58
C MET A 307 -34.06 28.92 0.34
N PRO A 308 -35.38 29.09 0.14
CA PRO A 308 -36.05 28.62 -1.06
C PRO A 308 -35.41 29.27 -2.30
N THR A 309 -35.17 28.45 -3.32
CA THR A 309 -34.63 28.92 -4.59
C THR A 309 -35.55 29.99 -5.19
N LYS A 310 -35.02 30.87 -6.04
CA LYS A 310 -35.85 31.89 -6.73
C LYS A 310 -37.05 31.27 -7.45
N ALA A 311 -36.90 30.04 -7.96
CA ALA A 311 -37.98 29.28 -8.59
C ALA A 311 -39.08 28.88 -7.60
N VAL A 312 -38.72 28.39 -6.40
CA VAL A 312 -39.68 28.02 -5.34
C VAL A 312 -40.43 29.25 -4.82
N LYS A 313 -39.73 30.37 -4.60
CA LYS A 313 -40.39 31.63 -4.23
C LYS A 313 -41.40 32.08 -5.30
N ARG A 314 -41.01 32.04 -6.57
CA ARG A 314 -41.90 32.39 -7.68
C ARG A 314 -43.06 31.39 -7.82
N PHE A 315 -42.84 30.12 -7.51
CA PHE A 315 -43.89 29.10 -7.47
C PHE A 315 -44.90 29.42 -6.38
N HIS A 316 -44.45 29.75 -5.16
CA HIS A 316 -45.33 30.18 -4.06
C HIS A 316 -46.14 31.42 -4.43
N GLU A 317 -45.50 32.45 -4.99
CA GLU A 317 -46.18 33.67 -5.43
C GLU A 317 -47.24 33.42 -6.50
N LYS A 318 -46.98 32.49 -7.43
CA LYS A 318 -47.95 32.10 -8.47
C LYS A 318 -49.09 31.28 -7.90
N LEU A 319 -48.80 30.41 -6.93
CA LEU A 319 -49.79 29.60 -6.24
C LEU A 319 -50.72 30.48 -5.39
N ASP A 320 -50.18 31.50 -4.74
CA ASP A 320 -50.93 32.49 -3.94
C ASP A 320 -51.82 33.40 -4.80
N LYS A 321 -51.40 33.70 -6.03
CA LYS A 321 -52.16 34.52 -6.98
C LYS A 321 -53.08 33.69 -7.87
N ASN A 322 -53.20 32.40 -7.61
CA ASN A 322 -53.94 31.49 -8.46
C ASN A 322 -55.46 31.63 -8.26
N LYS A 323 -56.24 31.50 -9.34
CA LYS A 323 -57.71 31.38 -9.33
C LYS A 323 -58.21 29.94 -9.18
N LEU A 324 -57.33 28.98 -8.89
CA LEU A 324 -57.69 27.58 -8.66
C LEU A 324 -58.60 27.45 -7.43
N THR A 325 -59.55 26.51 -7.50
CA THR A 325 -60.48 26.13 -6.43
C THR A 325 -59.81 25.28 -5.34
N LEU A 326 -58.63 25.70 -4.88
CA LEU A 326 -57.94 25.05 -3.77
C LEU A 326 -58.26 25.77 -2.47
N THR A 327 -58.46 25.02 -1.40
CA THR A 327 -58.54 25.57 -0.05
C THR A 327 -57.17 26.07 0.41
N ASN A 328 -57.13 26.97 1.38
CA ASN A 328 -55.87 27.46 1.97
C ASN A 328 -55.00 26.33 2.54
N GLU A 329 -55.63 25.30 3.12
CA GLU A 329 -54.92 24.12 3.64
C GLU A 329 -54.25 23.31 2.52
N GLN A 330 -54.93 23.14 1.38
CA GLN A 330 -54.35 22.48 0.21
C GLN A 330 -53.21 23.30 -0.41
N ILE A 331 -53.36 24.62 -0.48
CA ILE A 331 -52.29 25.52 -0.94
C ILE A 331 -51.05 25.38 -0.04
N GLN A 332 -51.23 25.36 1.27
CA GLN A 332 -50.13 25.19 2.21
C GLN A 332 -49.45 23.83 2.04
N ARG A 333 -50.21 22.73 1.92
CA ARG A 333 -49.63 21.39 1.66
C ARG A 333 -48.82 21.32 0.37
N VAL A 334 -49.26 22.01 -0.69
CA VAL A 334 -48.53 22.07 -1.96
C VAL A 334 -47.23 22.88 -1.80
N LYS A 335 -47.24 23.97 -1.01
CA LYS A 335 -46.02 24.70 -0.67
C LYS A 335 -45.06 23.85 0.16
N ASP A 336 -45.55 23.16 1.19
CA ASP A 336 -44.73 22.29 2.03
C ASP A 336 -44.12 21.15 1.21
N LEU A 337 -44.88 20.57 0.27
CA LEU A 337 -44.37 19.56 -0.66
C LEU A 337 -43.31 20.15 -1.60
N ALA A 338 -43.56 21.32 -2.19
CA ALA A 338 -42.59 22.00 -3.04
C ALA A 338 -41.31 22.31 -2.26
N ASP A 339 -41.43 22.77 -1.02
CA ASP A 339 -40.29 23.02 -0.14
C ASP A 339 -39.52 21.73 0.14
N SER A 340 -40.19 20.63 0.47
CA SER A 340 -39.53 19.33 0.71
C SER A 340 -38.77 18.79 -0.51
N VAL A 341 -39.27 19.04 -1.72
CA VAL A 341 -38.67 18.55 -2.97
C VAL A 341 -37.55 19.47 -3.47
N PHE A 342 -37.74 20.79 -3.37
CA PHE A 342 -36.86 21.78 -4.00
C PHE A 342 -35.95 22.54 -3.02
N GLN A 343 -36.13 22.39 -1.70
CA GLN A 343 -35.20 22.89 -0.69
C GLN A 343 -34.24 21.81 -0.18
N THR A 344 -34.00 20.78 -0.97
CA THR A 344 -32.97 19.79 -0.69
C THR A 344 -32.03 19.65 -1.88
N ARG A 345 -30.74 19.41 -1.63
CA ARG A 345 -29.76 19.08 -2.67
C ARG A 345 -28.78 18.03 -2.17
N ASP A 346 -28.08 17.42 -3.11
CA ASP A 346 -26.98 16.55 -2.76
C ASP A 346 -25.81 17.37 -2.19
N TYR A 347 -25.05 16.73 -1.30
CA TYR A 347 -23.80 17.30 -0.78
C TYR A 347 -22.80 17.46 -1.92
N THR A 348 -22.12 18.62 -1.97
CA THR A 348 -21.03 18.80 -2.94
C THR A 348 -19.84 17.95 -2.52
N LEU A 349 -18.94 17.63 -3.46
CA LEU A 349 -17.73 16.87 -3.15
C LEU A 349 -16.85 17.58 -2.10
N GLN A 350 -16.83 18.91 -2.10
CA GLN A 350 -16.12 19.68 -1.07
C GLN A 350 -16.75 19.45 0.31
N GLU A 351 -18.07 19.53 0.42
CA GLU A 351 -18.76 19.28 1.70
C GLU A 351 -18.57 17.84 2.16
N LYS A 352 -18.61 16.86 1.25
CA LYS A 352 -18.33 15.47 1.57
C LYS A 352 -16.89 15.29 2.08
N THR A 353 -15.93 15.97 1.45
CA THR A 353 -14.52 16.00 1.88
C THR A 353 -14.39 16.56 3.29
N GLU A 354 -15.01 17.71 3.57
CA GLU A 354 -15.01 18.33 4.90
C GLU A 354 -15.60 17.40 5.96
N ILE A 355 -16.68 16.67 5.63
CA ILE A 355 -17.30 15.69 6.53
C ILE A 355 -16.32 14.55 6.83
N VAL A 356 -15.75 13.90 5.81
CA VAL A 356 -14.81 12.79 6.00
C VAL A 356 -13.57 13.23 6.79
N ILE A 357 -13.00 14.38 6.48
CA ILE A 357 -11.85 14.93 7.22
C ILE A 357 -12.23 15.23 8.68
N SER A 358 -13.43 15.75 8.95
CA SER A 358 -13.89 16.04 10.31
C SER A 358 -14.15 14.78 11.17
N GLN A 359 -14.44 13.66 10.52
CA GLN A 359 -14.62 12.35 11.16
C GLN A 359 -13.30 11.59 11.31
N THR A 360 -12.26 12.03 10.61
CA THR A 360 -10.92 11.45 10.70
C THR A 360 -10.24 11.93 11.98
N ASP A 361 -9.39 11.08 12.55
CA ASP A 361 -8.63 11.43 13.75
C ASP A 361 -7.82 12.73 13.55
N PRO A 362 -8.00 13.75 14.41
CA PRO A 362 -7.36 15.05 14.23
C PRO A 362 -5.83 15.00 14.24
N ASP A 363 -5.21 14.06 14.98
CA ASP A 363 -3.76 13.91 14.98
C ASP A 363 -3.27 13.40 13.63
N ILE A 364 -3.98 12.44 13.03
CA ILE A 364 -3.62 11.92 11.70
C ILE A 364 -3.69 13.03 10.64
N ILE A 365 -4.76 13.83 10.64
CA ILE A 365 -4.90 14.99 9.74
C ILE A 365 -3.75 15.98 9.96
N ARG A 366 -3.37 16.24 11.21
CA ARG A 366 -2.30 17.18 11.55
C ARG A 366 -0.90 16.64 11.24
N ILE A 367 -0.68 15.33 11.31
CA ILE A 367 0.59 14.67 10.97
C ILE A 367 0.79 14.67 9.46
N ILE A 368 -0.20 14.21 8.70
CA ILE A 368 -0.14 14.19 7.23
C ILE A 368 -0.11 15.62 6.68
N ASN A 369 -0.86 16.53 7.32
CA ASN A 369 -0.82 17.97 7.06
C ASN A 369 -1.09 18.33 5.58
N LEU A 370 -2.15 17.75 5.02
CA LEU A 370 -2.64 18.12 3.68
C LEU A 370 -3.73 19.18 3.82
N SER A 371 -3.41 20.43 3.49
CA SER A 371 -4.33 21.56 3.68
C SER A 371 -5.52 21.52 2.71
N SER A 372 -6.63 22.14 3.08
CA SER A 372 -7.82 22.28 2.22
C SER A 372 -7.46 22.92 0.87
N ASP A 373 -6.61 23.96 0.86
CA ASP A 373 -6.16 24.61 -0.37
C ASP A 373 -5.35 23.67 -1.27
N ALA A 374 -4.53 22.80 -0.66
CA ALA A 374 -3.79 21.78 -1.40
C ALA A 374 -4.71 20.74 -2.04
N PHE A 375 -5.76 20.31 -1.34
CA PHE A 375 -6.81 19.44 -1.91
C PHE A 375 -7.52 20.11 -3.08
N VAL A 376 -7.96 21.36 -2.91
CA VAL A 376 -8.62 22.13 -3.98
C VAL A 376 -7.70 22.28 -5.18
N ARG A 377 -6.40 22.52 -4.96
CA ARG A 377 -5.41 22.62 -6.04
C ARG A 377 -5.22 21.29 -6.78
N LEU A 378 -5.06 20.18 -6.07
CA LEU A 378 -4.96 18.84 -6.68
C LEU A 378 -6.19 18.52 -7.52
N ARG A 379 -7.39 18.83 -7.01
CA ARG A 379 -8.64 18.63 -7.73
C ARG A 379 -8.71 19.49 -8.98
N LYS A 380 -8.36 20.77 -8.89
CA LYS A 380 -8.35 21.66 -10.05
C LYS A 380 -7.43 21.12 -11.15
N ILE A 381 -6.24 20.66 -10.79
CA ILE A 381 -5.30 20.04 -11.73
C ILE A 381 -5.92 18.78 -12.35
N ARG A 382 -6.55 17.91 -11.55
CA ARG A 382 -7.27 16.73 -12.05
C ARG A 382 -8.35 17.11 -13.06
N ASP A 383 -9.16 18.12 -12.75
CA ASP A 383 -10.20 18.62 -13.64
C ASP A 383 -9.60 19.15 -14.95
N GLU A 384 -8.53 19.96 -14.89
CA GLU A 384 -7.81 20.45 -16.08
C GLU A 384 -7.28 19.27 -16.95
N ILE A 385 -6.70 18.22 -16.33
CA ILE A 385 -6.25 16.99 -17.04
C ILE A 385 -7.43 16.32 -17.75
N ALA A 386 -8.55 16.14 -17.03
CA ALA A 386 -9.71 15.42 -17.54
C ALA A 386 -10.39 16.12 -18.73
N HIS A 387 -10.29 17.46 -18.81
CA HIS A 387 -10.81 18.24 -19.93
C HIS A 387 -9.78 18.40 -21.08
N GLY A 388 -8.56 17.89 -20.91
CA GLY A 388 -7.49 18.03 -21.91
C GLY A 388 -6.92 19.45 -22.00
N ASP A 389 -7.05 20.24 -20.92
CA ASP A 389 -6.54 21.60 -20.87
C ASP A 389 -5.01 21.61 -20.80
N ILE A 390 -4.39 22.69 -21.29
CA ILE A 390 -2.94 22.90 -21.14
C ILE A 390 -2.65 23.30 -19.69
N ILE A 391 -2.06 22.37 -18.93
CA ILE A 391 -1.73 22.60 -17.52
C ILE A 391 -0.37 23.27 -17.45
N THR A 392 -0.33 24.48 -16.89
CA THR A 392 0.92 25.17 -16.59
C THR A 392 1.16 25.10 -15.08
N ILE A 393 2.15 24.30 -14.67
CA ILE A 393 2.60 24.25 -13.28
C ILE A 393 3.83 25.16 -13.13
N PRO A 394 3.76 26.20 -12.30
CA PRO A 394 4.92 27.03 -11.99
C PRO A 394 6.11 26.19 -11.48
N PRO A 395 7.36 26.52 -11.82
CA PRO A 395 8.53 25.73 -11.41
C PRO A 395 8.67 25.54 -9.90
N ASP A 396 8.23 26.51 -9.10
CA ASP A 396 8.20 26.48 -7.64
C ASP A 396 7.11 25.57 -7.07
N GLU A 397 6.05 25.29 -7.83
CA GLU A 397 4.96 24.40 -7.42
C GLU A 397 5.24 22.94 -7.73
N HIS A 398 6.09 22.63 -8.71
CA HIS A 398 6.37 21.26 -9.13
C HIS A 398 6.85 20.34 -7.97
N PRO A 399 7.79 20.75 -7.09
CA PRO A 399 8.18 19.94 -5.93
C PRO A 399 7.04 19.78 -4.91
N LEU A 400 6.20 20.81 -4.75
CA LEU A 400 5.06 20.79 -3.84
C LEU A 400 3.98 19.83 -4.32
N LEU A 401 3.80 19.68 -5.63
CA LEU A 401 2.84 18.75 -6.20
C LEU A 401 3.15 17.31 -5.81
N SER A 402 4.41 16.90 -5.95
CA SER A 402 4.84 15.54 -5.58
C SER A 402 4.59 15.28 -4.10
N THR A 403 4.94 16.23 -3.25
CA THR A 403 4.68 16.17 -1.80
C THR A 403 3.18 16.04 -1.49
N ARG A 404 2.33 16.81 -2.17
CA ARG A 404 0.86 16.77 -1.98
C ARG A 404 0.27 15.43 -2.41
N ILE A 405 0.77 14.85 -3.50
CA ILE A 405 0.37 13.51 -3.95
C ILE A 405 0.75 12.47 -2.89
N GLU A 406 1.99 12.48 -2.39
CA GLU A 406 2.42 11.52 -1.36
C GLU A 406 1.62 11.65 -0.05
N LYS A 407 1.27 12.88 0.36
CA LYS A 407 0.34 13.10 1.47
C LYS A 407 -1.04 12.49 1.22
N LEU A 408 -1.57 12.64 0.01
CA LEU A 408 -2.86 12.03 -0.38
C LEU A 408 -2.77 10.50 -0.41
N THR A 409 -1.69 9.94 -0.96
CA THR A 409 -1.40 8.50 -0.96
C THR A 409 -1.34 7.95 0.46
N LEU A 410 -0.67 8.66 1.36
CA LEU A 410 -0.55 8.26 2.77
C LEU A 410 -1.89 8.34 3.49
N LEU A 411 -2.70 9.36 3.20
CA LEU A 411 -4.05 9.49 3.76
C LEU A 411 -4.98 8.37 3.27
N LEU A 412 -4.95 8.03 1.98
CA LEU A 412 -5.67 6.87 1.43
C LEU A 412 -5.17 5.55 2.05
N THR A 413 -3.86 5.43 2.29
CA THR A 413 -3.27 4.26 2.95
C THR A 413 -3.72 4.17 4.41
N TYR A 414 -3.83 5.29 5.12
CA TYR A 414 -4.42 5.34 6.47
C TYR A 414 -5.88 4.83 6.46
N PHE A 415 -6.70 5.32 5.54
CA PHE A 415 -8.08 4.86 5.45
C PHE A 415 -8.18 3.37 5.14
N ALA A 416 -7.34 2.86 4.23
CA ALA A 416 -7.25 1.43 3.98
C ALA A 416 -6.86 0.65 5.26
N PHE A 417 -5.90 1.15 6.06
CA PHE A 417 -5.52 0.51 7.34
C PHE A 417 -6.71 0.41 8.30
N ILE A 418 -7.46 1.50 8.49
CA ILE A 418 -8.64 1.50 9.37
C ILE A 418 -9.72 0.54 8.86
N GLU A 419 -9.97 0.53 7.55
CA GLU A 419 -10.93 -0.38 6.90
C GLU A 419 -10.49 -1.85 7.03
N PHE A 420 -9.18 -2.12 7.04
CA PHE A 420 -8.63 -3.47 7.29
C PHE A 420 -8.60 -3.82 8.79
N GLY A 421 -9.12 -2.96 9.66
CA GLY A 421 -9.25 -3.18 11.10
C GLY A 421 -7.99 -2.88 11.92
N LEU A 422 -6.98 -2.24 11.33
CA LEU A 422 -5.83 -1.73 12.07
C LEU A 422 -6.21 -0.47 12.86
N LYS A 423 -5.49 -0.22 13.95
CA LYS A 423 -5.75 0.94 14.82
C LYS A 423 -4.88 2.13 14.42
N LYS A 424 -5.27 3.32 14.88
CA LYS A 424 -4.46 4.54 14.79
C LYS A 424 -3.03 4.31 15.27
N ASP A 425 -2.87 3.70 16.45
CA ASP A 425 -1.55 3.49 17.06
C ASP A 425 -0.66 2.56 16.22
N ASP A 426 -1.25 1.56 15.55
CA ASP A 426 -0.53 0.69 14.61
C ASP A 426 0.01 1.50 13.44
N PHE A 427 -0.81 2.40 12.87
CA PHE A 427 -0.40 3.28 11.78
C PHE A 427 0.70 4.26 12.23
N LEU A 428 0.55 4.89 13.41
CA LEU A 428 1.56 5.81 13.94
C LEU A 428 2.90 5.12 14.21
N ALA A 429 2.87 3.88 14.73
CA ALA A 429 4.08 3.07 14.91
C ALA A 429 4.80 2.81 13.58
N CYS A 430 4.05 2.62 12.48
CA CYS A 430 4.63 2.43 11.15
C CYS A 430 5.29 3.70 10.60
N LEU A 431 4.71 4.89 10.84
CA LEU A 431 5.26 6.17 10.38
C LEU A 431 6.65 6.47 10.94
N ARG A 432 6.90 6.10 12.20
CA ARG A 432 8.14 6.47 12.92
C ARG A 432 9.39 5.80 12.37
N SER A 433 9.30 4.56 11.92
CA SER A 433 10.47 3.70 11.68
C SER A 433 10.45 3.10 10.29
N THR A 434 10.14 3.92 9.29
CA THR A 434 10.09 3.52 7.89
C THR A 434 10.92 4.44 7.00
N TRP A 435 11.51 3.85 5.97
CA TRP A 435 12.19 4.53 4.88
C TRP A 435 11.37 4.48 3.59
N SER A 436 10.10 4.04 3.69
CA SER A 436 9.17 4.06 2.58
C SER A 436 9.16 5.43 1.90
N ARG A 437 9.29 5.42 0.58
CA ARG A 437 9.28 6.62 -0.27
C ARG A 437 8.02 7.45 -0.06
N MET A 438 6.87 6.80 0.15
CA MET A 438 5.59 7.44 0.41
C MET A 438 5.65 8.32 1.67
N VAL A 439 6.20 7.79 2.76
CA VAL A 439 6.29 8.51 4.04
C VAL A 439 7.32 9.66 3.95
N ARG A 440 8.50 9.38 3.40
CA ARG A 440 9.56 10.39 3.26
C ARG A 440 9.18 11.51 2.29
N GLY A 441 8.50 11.17 1.20
CA GLY A 441 8.03 12.12 0.20
C GLY A 441 6.85 12.97 0.67
N ALA A 442 6.09 12.50 1.66
CA ALA A 442 4.95 13.24 2.21
C ALA A 442 5.35 14.44 3.07
N ASN A 443 6.60 14.56 3.55
CA ASN A 443 7.06 15.65 4.42
C ASN A 443 6.09 15.92 5.59
N LEU A 444 6.03 14.95 6.50
CA LEU A 444 5.09 14.94 7.62
C LEU A 444 5.40 16.04 8.64
N ASN A 445 4.39 16.37 9.45
CA ASN A 445 4.60 17.16 10.65
C ASN A 445 5.24 16.29 11.74
N GLU A 446 6.55 16.08 11.64
CA GLU A 446 7.34 15.25 12.56
C GLU A 446 7.20 15.69 14.02
N ALA A 447 7.17 17.00 14.27
CA ALA A 447 6.97 17.53 15.62
C ALA A 447 5.62 17.08 16.23
N HIS A 448 4.53 17.10 15.45
CA HIS A 448 3.24 16.61 15.97
C HIS A 448 3.24 15.09 16.14
N LEU A 449 3.86 14.34 15.21
CA LEU A 449 4.02 12.89 15.33
C LEU A 449 4.78 12.52 16.61
N ASP A 450 5.91 13.17 16.88
CA ASP A 450 6.72 12.92 18.06
C ASP A 450 6.02 13.29 19.36
N LYS A 451 5.18 14.34 19.32
CA LYS A 451 4.35 14.76 20.47
C LYS A 451 3.28 13.73 20.81
N VAL A 452 2.57 13.22 19.80
CA VAL A 452 1.51 12.20 19.96
C VAL A 452 2.10 10.86 20.41
N MET A 453 3.28 10.50 19.90
CA MET A 453 3.97 9.25 20.23
C MET A 453 4.80 9.33 21.52
N ALA A 454 4.91 10.52 22.14
CA ALA A 454 5.75 10.79 23.30
C ALA A 454 7.22 10.37 23.10
N THR A 455 7.77 10.61 21.91
CA THR A 455 9.12 10.18 21.49
C THR A 455 10.15 11.30 21.50
N ALA A 456 9.73 12.53 21.75
CA ALA A 456 10.59 13.69 21.91
C ALA A 456 10.14 14.54 23.09
N GLU A 457 11.07 15.33 23.62
CA GLU A 457 10.78 16.34 24.62
C GLU A 457 10.48 17.69 23.96
N PHE A 458 9.58 18.47 24.57
CA PHE A 458 9.18 19.79 24.11
C PHE A 458 9.43 20.82 25.20
N ILE A 459 10.20 21.87 24.88
CA ILE A 459 10.45 23.00 25.76
C ILE A 459 9.89 24.27 25.12
N THR A 460 8.94 24.90 25.79
CA THR A 460 8.34 26.16 25.32
C THR A 460 9.26 27.35 25.62
N LEU A 461 9.53 28.17 24.60
CA LEU A 461 10.33 29.39 24.68
C LEU A 461 9.51 30.60 24.20
N THR A 462 10.00 31.81 24.49
CA THR A 462 9.51 33.01 23.81
C THR A 462 9.95 33.00 22.35
N SER A 463 9.19 33.62 21.44
CA SER A 463 9.55 33.70 20.01
C SER A 463 10.93 34.35 19.80
N GLY A 464 11.32 35.31 20.64
CA GLY A 464 12.65 35.92 20.58
C GLY A 464 13.78 34.92 20.88
N ASN A 465 13.62 34.11 21.93
CA ASN A 465 14.59 33.08 22.29
C ASN A 465 14.63 31.96 21.24
N LEU A 466 13.47 31.55 20.72
CA LEU A 466 13.41 30.55 19.65
C LEU A 466 14.13 31.05 18.37
N LEU A 467 13.91 32.29 17.97
CA LEU A 467 14.60 32.91 16.83
C LEU A 467 16.11 32.96 17.04
N ALA A 468 16.59 33.21 18.26
CA ALA A 468 18.02 33.19 18.58
C ALA A 468 18.65 31.79 18.40
N LEU A 469 17.87 30.71 18.55
CA LEU A 469 18.34 29.34 18.36
C LEU A 469 18.25 28.85 16.91
N LYS A 470 17.50 29.54 16.04
CA LYS A 470 17.29 29.14 14.64
C LYS A 470 18.60 28.88 13.85
N PRO A 471 19.66 29.70 13.98
CA PRO A 471 20.94 29.43 13.29
C PRO A 471 21.63 28.14 13.72
N LEU A 472 21.26 27.57 14.88
CA LEU A 472 21.83 26.33 15.42
C LEU A 472 21.06 25.09 14.96
N ALA A 473 19.83 25.23 14.48
CA ALA A 473 18.98 24.14 14.00
C ALA A 473 19.42 23.66 12.59
N THR A 474 20.69 23.26 12.46
CA THR A 474 21.32 22.83 11.20
C THR A 474 21.43 21.31 11.06
N GLY A 475 20.72 20.54 11.91
CA GLY A 475 20.76 19.08 11.91
C GLY A 475 22.01 18.45 12.55
N GLN A 476 22.91 19.26 13.12
CA GLN A 476 24.06 18.75 13.88
C GLN A 476 23.60 18.18 15.24
N ALA A 477 23.99 16.94 15.50
CA ALA A 477 23.75 16.23 16.76
C ALA A 477 24.63 16.77 17.92
N PHE A 478 24.32 16.39 19.15
CA PHE A 478 25.17 16.59 20.34
C PHE A 478 25.40 18.06 20.75
N ARG A 479 24.42 18.92 20.50
CA ARG A 479 24.44 20.30 21.02
C ARG A 479 24.16 20.32 22.52
N CYS A 480 24.89 21.17 23.23
CA CYS A 480 24.75 21.37 24.66
C CYS A 480 23.90 22.63 24.95
N PHE A 481 22.90 22.48 25.82
CA PHE A 481 22.06 23.58 26.27
C PHE A 481 21.99 23.62 27.80
N HIS A 482 21.97 24.82 28.36
CA HIS A 482 21.71 25.06 29.78
C HIS A 482 20.28 25.57 29.94
N ARG A 483 19.53 24.93 30.83
CA ARG A 483 18.20 25.38 31.27
C ARG A 483 18.32 25.89 32.70
N ASN A 484 17.87 27.12 32.95
CA ASN A 484 17.85 27.67 34.30
C ASN A 484 16.52 27.35 35.02
N ASP A 485 16.44 27.68 36.31
CA ASP A 485 15.24 27.49 37.14
C ASP A 485 14.00 28.23 36.63
N GLN A 486 14.20 29.29 35.85
CA GLN A 486 13.14 30.08 35.21
C GLN A 486 12.66 29.47 33.88
N GLY A 487 13.28 28.36 33.46
CA GLY A 487 12.98 27.66 32.21
C GLY A 487 13.60 28.29 30.97
N GLU A 488 14.44 29.31 31.11
CA GLU A 488 15.18 29.89 29.99
C GLU A 488 16.29 28.94 29.54
N VAL A 489 16.50 28.88 28.23
CA VAL A 489 17.46 27.98 27.61
C VAL A 489 18.53 28.76 26.85
N ALA A 490 19.79 28.43 27.11
CA ALA A 490 20.95 29.01 26.45
C ALA A 490 21.82 27.91 25.82
N TYR A 491 22.25 28.12 24.58
CA TYR A 491 23.21 27.24 23.91
C TYR A 491 24.63 27.45 24.46
N SER A 492 25.35 26.36 24.77
CA SER A 492 26.76 26.39 25.17
C SER A 492 27.66 25.89 24.04
N GLN A 493 28.37 26.82 23.41
CA GLN A 493 29.36 26.48 22.38
C GLN A 493 30.58 25.77 22.98
N GLU A 494 30.97 26.13 24.21
CA GLU A 494 32.12 25.55 24.89
C GLU A 494 31.88 24.08 25.24
N ASP A 495 30.77 23.77 25.90
CA ASP A 495 30.43 22.39 26.27
C ASP A 495 30.23 21.52 25.03
N THR A 496 29.60 22.07 23.98
CA THR A 496 29.44 21.36 22.70
C THR A 496 30.81 20.97 22.12
N LYS A 497 31.80 21.88 22.12
CA LYS A 497 33.17 21.58 21.67
C LYS A 497 33.84 20.52 22.55
N THR A 498 33.69 20.63 23.87
CA THR A 498 34.23 19.65 24.83
C THR A 498 33.70 18.24 24.57
N TYR A 499 32.39 18.11 24.33
CA TYR A 499 31.79 16.82 24.02
C TYR A 499 32.33 16.23 22.70
N PHE A 500 32.37 17.03 21.64
CA PHE A 500 32.90 16.57 20.35
C PHE A 500 34.37 16.16 20.42
N ALA A 501 35.20 16.86 21.19
CA ALA A 501 36.59 16.47 21.40
C ALA A 501 36.70 15.09 22.07
N LYS A 502 35.87 14.81 23.08
CA LYS A 502 35.80 13.51 23.77
C LYS A 502 35.23 12.38 22.91
N LEU A 503 34.28 12.70 22.03
CA LEU A 503 33.72 11.76 21.05
C LEU A 503 34.78 11.36 20.02
N GLN A 504 35.55 12.32 19.50
CA GLN A 504 36.60 12.08 18.52
C GLN A 504 37.80 11.30 19.08
N SER A 505 38.07 11.41 20.39
CA SER A 505 39.13 10.64 21.04
C SER A 505 38.76 9.18 21.36
N ASN A 506 37.56 8.70 20.99
CA ASN A 506 37.04 7.37 21.34
C ASN A 506 37.10 7.04 22.85
N THR A 507 37.09 8.08 23.68
CA THR A 507 37.14 7.94 25.16
C THR A 507 35.76 7.77 25.78
N LEU A 508 34.68 7.95 24.99
CA LEU A 508 33.30 7.76 25.44
C LEU A 508 32.87 6.30 25.22
N GLY A 509 32.36 5.65 26.26
CA GLY A 509 31.69 4.36 26.15
C GLY A 509 30.28 4.47 25.54
N ASN A 510 29.58 3.33 25.37
CA ASN A 510 28.24 3.28 24.76
C ASN A 510 27.13 3.99 25.57
N ASN A 511 27.39 4.35 26.84
CA ASN A 511 26.49 5.15 27.66
C ASN A 511 27.32 5.90 28.72
N PRO A 512 27.94 7.04 28.36
CA PRO A 512 28.86 7.73 29.25
C PRO A 512 28.11 8.42 30.40
N ASP A 513 28.72 8.47 31.58
CA ASP A 513 28.24 9.37 32.64
C ASP A 513 28.54 10.81 32.22
N TYR A 514 27.51 11.54 31.82
CA TYR A 514 27.67 12.91 31.33
C TYR A 514 28.25 13.84 32.40
N ASN A 515 28.05 13.58 33.70
CA ASN A 515 28.67 14.40 34.74
C ASN A 515 30.20 14.26 34.73
N GLU A 516 30.73 13.06 34.49
CA GLU A 516 32.17 12.82 34.31
C GLU A 516 32.68 13.39 32.97
N VAL A 517 31.84 13.35 31.92
CA VAL A 517 32.17 13.92 30.61
C VAL A 517 32.39 15.43 30.70
N PHE A 518 31.64 16.15 31.53
CA PHE A 518 31.79 17.59 31.69
C PHE A 518 32.51 18.02 32.97
N ASN A 519 32.94 17.06 33.81
CA ASN A 519 33.51 17.31 35.13
C ASN A 519 32.62 18.26 35.96
N ASN A 520 31.31 18.04 35.89
CA ASN A 520 30.30 18.87 36.54
C ASN A 520 29.38 17.98 37.37
N HIS A 521 29.46 18.13 38.70
CA HIS A 521 28.64 17.39 39.66
C HIS A 521 27.59 18.27 40.34
N GLU A 522 27.52 19.55 39.99
CA GLU A 522 26.58 20.51 40.59
C GLU A 522 25.26 20.57 39.82
N LYS A 523 25.30 20.34 38.50
CA LYS A 523 24.12 20.34 37.62
C LYS A 523 23.75 18.93 37.19
N LYS A 524 22.47 18.70 36.97
CA LYS A 524 21.99 17.45 36.39
C LYS A 524 22.21 17.51 34.88
N ILE A 525 23.05 16.63 34.35
CA ILE A 525 23.29 16.53 32.91
C ILE A 525 22.59 15.29 32.38
N ARG A 526 21.77 15.45 31.34
CA ARG A 526 21.07 14.32 30.70
C ARG A 526 21.10 14.40 29.19
N TYR A 527 21.08 13.21 28.59
CA TYR A 527 20.94 13.02 27.16
C TYR A 527 19.46 12.99 26.76
N VAL A 528 19.12 13.77 25.74
CA VAL A 528 17.79 13.88 25.16
C VAL A 528 17.87 13.52 23.67
N PRO A 529 17.43 12.31 23.26
CA PRO A 529 17.58 11.85 21.88
C PRO A 529 16.93 12.78 20.85
N ASN A 530 15.74 13.33 21.16
CA ASN A 530 15.02 14.28 20.32
C ASN A 530 14.44 15.38 21.21
N LEU A 531 14.79 16.63 20.91
CA LEU A 531 14.31 17.80 21.62
C LEU A 531 13.76 18.82 20.63
N TYR A 532 12.56 19.32 20.92
CA TYR A 532 11.95 20.45 20.23
C TYR A 532 11.90 21.66 21.15
N PHE A 533 12.37 22.80 20.65
CA PHE A 533 12.02 24.10 21.22
C PHE A 533 10.83 24.67 20.45
N GLU A 534 9.79 25.14 21.14
CA GLU A 534 8.56 25.65 20.49
C GLU A 534 8.10 26.99 21.08
N ASP A 535 7.45 27.84 20.28
CA ASP A 535 6.81 29.09 20.73
C ASP A 535 5.28 29.07 20.55
N GLY A 536 4.72 27.88 20.29
CA GLY A 536 3.30 27.66 20.00
C GLY A 536 2.93 27.79 18.51
N GLN A 537 3.75 28.45 17.70
CA GLN A 537 3.54 28.55 16.24
C GLN A 537 4.63 27.83 15.45
N HIS A 538 5.87 27.94 15.90
CA HIS A 538 7.06 27.38 15.28
C HIS A 538 7.72 26.40 16.23
N ASN A 539 8.49 25.47 15.65
CA ASN A 539 9.36 24.59 16.40
C ASN A 539 10.73 24.48 15.71
N LEU A 540 11.75 24.19 16.51
CA LEU A 540 13.10 23.87 16.08
C LEU A 540 13.49 22.51 16.66
N HIS A 541 13.88 21.58 15.79
CA HIS A 541 14.29 20.24 16.17
C HIS A 541 15.80 20.15 16.38
N PHE A 542 16.19 19.47 17.46
CA PHE A 542 17.56 19.13 17.78
C PHE A 542 17.67 17.64 18.12
N THR A 543 18.63 16.96 17.51
CA THR A 543 18.89 15.53 17.74
C THR A 543 20.03 15.35 18.73
N ALA A 544 19.93 14.31 19.55
CA ALA A 544 20.96 13.86 20.47
C ALA A 544 21.49 14.98 21.39
N VAL A 545 20.60 15.74 22.03
CA VAL A 545 20.93 16.91 22.84
C VAL A 545 21.49 16.52 24.21
N ILE A 546 22.42 17.32 24.71
CA ILE A 546 22.89 17.27 26.10
C ILE A 546 22.31 18.48 26.82
N LEU A 547 21.46 18.23 27.82
CA LEU A 547 20.77 19.27 28.57
C LEU A 547 21.33 19.33 29.99
N PHE A 548 21.77 20.52 30.39
CA PHE A 548 22.21 20.87 31.74
C PHE A 548 21.02 21.53 32.46
N GLU A 549 20.59 20.93 33.57
CA GLU A 549 19.48 21.38 34.42
C GLU A 549 19.94 21.67 35.84
#